data_AF-A0ABD0LX68-F1
#
_entry.id   AF-A0ABD0LX68-F1
#
_cell.length_a   1.000
_cell.length_b   1.000
_cell.length_c   1.000
_cell.angle_alpha   90.00
_cell.angle_beta   90.00
_cell.angle_gamma   90.00
#
_symmetry.space_group_name_H-M   'P 1'
#
loop_
_entity.id
_entity.type
_entity.pdbx_description
1 polymer ?
#
loop_
_entity_poly.entity_id
_entity_poly.type
_entity_poly.pdbx_seq_one_letter_code
_entity_poly.pdbx_strand_id
1 'polypeptide(L)'
;MATNTNFYKQVVPDETCDVIFTSMTTPWLEDSVPPLRSSVFEVSAVEEELRPFQRASARCWEKFLLLRAKELKPEGVDDREFFAARIAEAHRVWSNASFRSGLSDTRTEEEKDAVLDQFYDIFRRRVAECDPATYRSEYLMSRLIVQKKMI
;
A
#
# COMPACT_ATOMS: atom_id res chain seq x y z
N MET A 1 17.12 -7.53 4.54
CA MET A 1 18.20 -7.65 3.53
C MET A 1 17.92 -6.61 2.46
N ALA A 2 18.87 -5.74 2.14
CA ALA A 2 18.72 -4.78 1.04
C ALA A 2 19.49 -5.30 -0.17
N THR A 3 18.77 -5.59 -1.24
CA THR A 3 19.35 -6.00 -2.51
C THR A 3 19.18 -4.84 -3.48
N ASN A 4 20.26 -4.32 -4.04
CA ASN A 4 20.20 -3.30 -5.09
C ASN A 4 19.80 -3.93 -6.43
N THR A 5 18.66 -4.64 -6.44
CA THR A 5 18.19 -5.47 -7.54
C THR A 5 16.73 -5.13 -7.79
N ASN A 6 16.39 -4.89 -9.05
CA ASN A 6 15.02 -4.66 -9.48
C ASN A 6 14.13 -5.85 -9.07
N PHE A 7 12.98 -5.59 -8.44
CA PHE A 7 12.02 -6.62 -7.98
C PHE A 7 11.33 -7.38 -9.13
N TYR A 8 11.50 -6.95 -10.38
CA TYR A 8 11.20 -7.77 -11.57
C TYR A 8 12.29 -8.79 -11.93
N LYS A 9 13.26 -8.99 -11.03
CA LYS A 9 14.23 -10.08 -11.05
C LYS A 9 14.13 -10.86 -9.75
N GLN A 10 14.73 -12.04 -9.72
CA GLN A 10 14.88 -12.79 -8.49
C GLN A 10 15.85 -12.06 -7.55
N VAL A 11 15.44 -11.92 -6.30
CA VAL A 11 16.08 -11.10 -5.28
C VAL A 11 16.72 -11.96 -4.19
N VAL A 12 16.11 -13.10 -3.87
CA VAL A 12 16.63 -14.11 -2.95
C VAL A 12 16.62 -15.50 -3.61
N PRO A 13 17.42 -16.46 -3.13
CA PRO A 13 17.32 -17.85 -3.57
C PRO A 13 15.93 -18.43 -3.31
N ASP A 14 15.58 -19.46 -4.08
CA ASP A 14 14.29 -20.15 -3.95
C ASP A 14 14.05 -20.65 -2.52
N GLU A 15 12.81 -20.55 -2.04
CA GLU A 15 12.37 -21.08 -0.75
C GLU A 15 13.19 -20.59 0.47
N THR A 16 13.75 -19.38 0.40
CA THR A 16 14.53 -18.81 1.51
C THR A 16 13.79 -17.72 2.28
N CYS A 17 12.72 -17.17 1.73
CA CYS A 17 11.98 -16.07 2.32
C CYS A 17 10.76 -16.57 3.11
N ASP A 18 10.67 -16.16 4.38
CA ASP A 18 9.48 -16.43 5.21
C ASP A 18 8.35 -15.44 4.91
N VAL A 19 8.69 -14.17 4.66
CA VAL A 19 7.72 -13.08 4.46
C VAL A 19 8.21 -12.09 3.42
N ILE A 20 7.33 -11.76 2.47
CA ILE A 20 7.56 -10.72 1.45
C ILE A 20 6.57 -9.59 1.70
N PHE A 21 7.09 -8.39 1.94
CA PHE A 21 6.29 -7.18 2.13
C PHE A 21 6.64 -6.14 1.07
N THR A 22 5.62 -5.52 0.50
CA THR A 22 5.75 -4.40 -0.45
C THR A 22 4.73 -3.33 -0.13
N SER A 23 5.15 -2.05 -0.16
CA SER A 23 4.30 -0.89 0.10
C SER A 23 4.65 0.22 -0.89
N MET A 24 3.65 0.68 -1.64
CA MET A 24 3.75 1.78 -2.62
C MET A 24 4.80 1.62 -3.75
N THR A 25 5.40 0.43 -3.95
CA THR A 25 6.41 0.20 -5.00
C THR A 25 5.92 -0.64 -6.18
N THR A 26 4.73 -1.24 -6.07
CA THR A 26 4.11 -2.01 -7.16
C THR A 26 3.47 -1.22 -8.32
N PRO A 27 3.36 0.13 -8.32
CA PRO A 27 2.90 0.84 -9.53
C PRO A 27 4.01 1.11 -10.56
N TRP A 28 5.29 0.82 -10.27
CA TRP A 28 6.38 1.15 -11.20
C TRP A 28 6.53 0.10 -12.29
N LEU A 29 6.18 0.44 -13.53
CA LEU A 29 6.31 -0.45 -14.69
C LEU A 29 7.79 -0.74 -15.04
N GLU A 30 8.07 -1.98 -15.43
CA GLU A 30 9.40 -2.37 -15.95
C GLU A 30 9.64 -1.78 -17.35
N ASP A 31 8.61 -1.81 -18.19
CA ASP A 31 8.64 -1.35 -19.57
C ASP A 31 8.21 0.12 -19.69
N SER A 32 8.84 0.84 -20.63
CA SER A 32 8.33 2.14 -21.06
C SER A 32 7.00 1.96 -21.81
N VAL A 33 5.98 2.66 -21.35
CA VAL A 33 4.69 2.80 -22.01
C VAL A 33 4.62 4.14 -22.76
N PRO A 34 3.86 4.24 -23.87
CA PRO A 34 3.70 5.50 -24.58
C PRO A 34 3.23 6.63 -23.64
N PRO A 35 3.69 7.88 -23.85
CA PRO A 35 3.26 8.98 -23.01
C PRO A 35 1.75 9.21 -23.17
N LEU A 36 1.09 9.51 -22.05
CA LEU A 36 -0.28 9.96 -22.04
C LEU A 36 -0.35 11.36 -22.66
N ARG A 37 -1.23 11.56 -23.65
CA ARG A 37 -1.40 12.89 -24.30
C ARG A 37 -2.54 13.66 -23.66
N SER A 38 -3.51 12.96 -23.06
CA SER A 38 -4.70 13.55 -22.44
C SER A 38 -4.52 13.94 -20.97
N SER A 39 -3.53 13.37 -20.26
CA SER A 39 -3.37 13.52 -18.82
C SER A 39 -1.92 13.27 -18.39
N VAL A 40 -1.55 13.73 -17.19
CA VAL A 40 -0.28 13.40 -16.52
C VAL A 40 -0.37 12.06 -15.77
N PHE A 41 -1.57 11.66 -15.34
CA PHE A 41 -1.80 10.43 -14.58
C PHE A 41 -2.73 9.47 -15.33
N GLU A 42 -2.43 8.17 -15.28
CA GLU A 42 -3.21 7.12 -15.92
C GLU A 42 -4.68 7.14 -15.48
N VAL A 43 -4.95 7.41 -14.19
CA VAL A 43 -6.30 7.46 -13.60
C VAL A 43 -7.22 8.51 -14.24
N SER A 44 -6.67 9.44 -15.01
CA SER A 44 -7.43 10.50 -15.69
C SER A 44 -7.22 10.49 -17.20
N ALA A 45 -6.56 9.46 -17.76
CA ALA A 45 -6.38 9.32 -19.20
C ALA A 45 -7.61 8.69 -19.87
N VAL A 46 -7.74 8.93 -21.17
CA VAL A 46 -8.75 8.25 -22.00
C VAL A 46 -8.46 6.76 -22.13
N GLU A 47 -9.51 5.96 -22.27
CA GLU A 47 -9.43 4.49 -22.24
C GLU A 47 -8.43 3.93 -23.26
N GLU A 48 -8.35 4.52 -24.44
CA GLU A 48 -7.43 4.09 -25.49
C GLU A 48 -5.96 4.19 -25.06
N GLU A 49 -5.61 5.26 -24.34
CA GLU A 49 -4.28 5.54 -23.79
C GLU A 49 -3.98 4.71 -22.54
N LEU A 50 -5.01 4.23 -21.84
CA LEU A 50 -4.90 3.37 -20.66
C LEU A 50 -4.52 1.92 -20.97
N ARG A 51 -4.98 1.38 -22.11
CA ARG A 51 -4.78 -0.04 -22.46
C ARG A 51 -3.31 -0.48 -22.44
N PRO A 52 -2.33 0.30 -22.93
CA PRO A 52 -0.91 -0.04 -22.80
C PRO A 52 -0.43 -0.11 -21.33
N PHE A 53 -0.86 0.83 -20.48
CA PHE A 53 -0.53 0.88 -19.05
C PHE A 53 -1.10 -0.33 -18.31
N GLN A 54 -2.39 -0.64 -18.54
CA GLN A 54 -3.05 -1.80 -17.94
C GLN A 54 -2.35 -3.12 -18.34
N ARG A 55 -1.99 -3.28 -19.61
CA ARG A 55 -1.25 -4.45 -20.09
C ARG A 55 0.14 -4.56 -19.49
N ALA A 56 0.88 -3.45 -19.42
CA ALA A 56 2.20 -3.42 -18.81
C ALA A 56 2.12 -3.75 -17.31
N SER A 57 1.15 -3.15 -16.60
CA SER A 57 0.89 -3.39 -15.18
C SER A 57 0.55 -4.86 -14.91
N ALA A 58 -0.34 -5.46 -15.72
CA ALA A 58 -0.68 -6.87 -15.61
C ALA A 58 0.53 -7.80 -15.78
N ARG A 59 1.38 -7.56 -16.80
CA ARG A 59 2.61 -8.35 -17.01
C ARG A 59 3.61 -8.18 -15.87
N CYS A 60 3.83 -6.94 -15.44
CA CYS A 60 4.70 -6.62 -14.32
C CYS A 60 4.23 -7.33 -13.04
N TRP A 61 2.93 -7.29 -12.78
CA TRP A 61 2.31 -7.93 -11.63
C TRP A 61 2.45 -9.45 -11.66
N GLU A 62 2.14 -10.08 -12.80
CA GLU A 62 2.34 -11.53 -12.99
C GLU A 62 3.80 -11.92 -12.76
N LYS A 63 4.74 -11.20 -13.36
CA LYS A 63 6.18 -11.43 -13.19
C LYS A 63 6.62 -11.29 -11.73
N PHE A 64 6.15 -10.23 -11.06
CA PHE A 64 6.42 -10.02 -9.64
C PHE A 64 5.90 -11.21 -8.83
N LEU A 65 4.62 -11.59 -8.97
CA LEU A 65 4.01 -12.68 -8.21
C LEU A 65 4.74 -14.02 -8.43
N LEU A 66 5.07 -14.36 -9.69
CA LEU A 66 5.78 -15.60 -10.01
C LEU A 66 7.18 -15.64 -9.40
N LEU A 67 7.90 -14.51 -9.37
CA LEU A 67 9.21 -14.44 -8.74
C LEU A 67 9.10 -14.53 -7.21
N ARG A 68 8.15 -13.80 -6.60
CA ARG A 68 7.94 -13.84 -5.14
C ARG A 68 7.47 -15.22 -4.67
N ALA A 69 6.65 -15.91 -5.46
CA ALA A 69 6.19 -17.26 -5.15
C ALA A 69 7.35 -18.27 -5.11
N LYS A 70 8.35 -18.14 -6.01
CA LYS A 70 9.56 -18.98 -5.99
C LYS A 70 10.45 -18.71 -4.76
N GLU A 71 10.49 -17.47 -4.33
CA GLU A 71 11.31 -17.02 -3.20
C GLU A 71 10.73 -17.39 -1.84
N LEU A 72 9.40 -17.48 -1.75
CA LEU A 72 8.70 -17.89 -0.54
C LEU A 72 8.94 -19.37 -0.23
N LYS A 73 9.13 -19.67 1.06
CA LYS A 73 9.09 -21.05 1.55
C LYS A 73 7.73 -21.68 1.21
N PRO A 74 7.69 -22.97 0.86
CA PRO A 74 6.46 -23.66 0.48
C PRO A 74 5.43 -23.75 1.63
N GLU A 75 5.89 -23.58 2.87
CA GLU A 75 5.02 -23.39 4.03
C GLU A 75 5.11 -21.93 4.49
N GLY A 76 4.06 -21.16 4.19
CA GLY A 76 3.94 -19.79 4.69
C GLY A 76 3.84 -19.76 6.21
N VAL A 77 4.36 -18.70 6.83
CA VAL A 77 4.24 -18.50 8.28
C VAL A 77 2.97 -17.70 8.58
N ASP A 78 2.08 -18.21 9.44
CA ASP A 78 0.94 -17.43 9.97
C ASP A 78 1.43 -16.43 11.03
N ASP A 79 2.17 -15.41 10.60
CA ASP A 79 2.68 -14.34 11.46
C ASP A 79 1.74 -13.12 11.45
N ARG A 80 0.67 -13.24 12.24
CA ARG A 80 -0.38 -12.23 12.37
C ARG A 80 0.12 -10.93 13.00
N GLU A 81 1.11 -11.02 13.89
CA GLU A 81 1.69 -9.86 14.54
C GLU A 81 2.53 -9.05 13.55
N PHE A 82 3.34 -9.72 12.73
CA PHE A 82 4.07 -9.06 11.64
C PHE A 82 3.11 -8.44 10.62
N PHE A 83 2.09 -9.19 10.19
CA PHE A 83 1.05 -8.70 9.29
C PHE A 83 0.41 -7.41 9.83
N ALA A 84 -0.05 -7.45 11.09
CA ALA A 84 -0.69 -6.32 11.74
C ALA A 84 0.22 -5.12 11.92
N ALA A 85 1.48 -5.34 12.31
CA ALA A 85 2.48 -4.29 12.44
C ALA A 85 2.69 -3.55 11.12
N ARG A 86 2.83 -4.28 10.01
CA ARG A 86 3.01 -3.68 8.68
C ARG A 86 1.81 -2.87 8.21
N ILE A 87 0.59 -3.38 8.44
CA ILE A 87 -0.65 -2.66 8.10
C ILE A 87 -0.79 -1.38 8.93
N ALA A 88 -0.53 -1.45 10.23
CA ALA A 88 -0.57 -0.28 11.12
C ALA A 88 0.47 0.78 10.73
N GLU A 89 1.71 0.38 10.43
CA GLU A 89 2.76 1.28 9.95
C GLU A 89 2.38 1.94 8.63
N ALA A 90 1.91 1.16 7.65
CA ALA A 90 1.50 1.69 6.34
C ALA A 90 0.36 2.70 6.47
N HIS A 91 -0.63 2.44 7.34
CA HIS A 91 -1.70 3.41 7.63
C HIS A 91 -1.18 4.67 8.32
N ARG A 92 -0.25 4.51 9.28
CA ARG A 92 0.30 5.63 10.03
C ARG A 92 1.01 6.64 9.14
N VAL A 93 1.77 6.17 8.14
CA VAL A 93 2.53 7.05 7.23
C VAL A 93 1.67 8.14 6.59
N TRP A 94 0.46 7.82 6.13
CA TRP A 94 -0.38 8.78 5.41
C TRP A 94 -1.48 9.43 6.27
N SER A 95 -1.89 8.83 7.39
CA SER A 95 -2.99 9.36 8.22
C SER A 95 -2.54 10.12 9.46
N ASN A 96 -1.31 9.92 9.95
CA ASN A 96 -0.84 10.50 11.21
C ASN A 96 -0.96 12.02 11.27
N ALA A 97 -0.53 12.73 10.23
CA ALA A 97 -0.62 14.19 10.19
C ALA A 97 -2.07 14.70 10.24
N SER A 98 -2.97 14.05 9.48
CA SER A 98 -4.40 14.42 9.45
C SER A 98 -5.06 14.16 10.80
N PHE A 99 -4.83 13.00 11.42
CA PHE A 99 -5.38 12.72 12.75
C PHE A 99 -4.84 13.69 13.80
N ARG A 100 -3.54 14.00 13.74
CA ARG A 100 -2.90 14.98 14.64
C ARG A 100 -3.54 16.36 14.55
N SER A 101 -3.81 16.84 13.32
CA SER A 101 -4.50 18.13 13.11
C SER A 101 -5.96 18.14 13.54
N GLY A 102 -6.58 16.96 13.70
CA GLY A 102 -7.95 16.84 14.20
C GLY A 102 -8.07 16.80 15.72
N LEU A 103 -6.95 16.69 16.44
CA LEU A 103 -6.92 16.72 17.91
C LEU A 103 -7.04 18.17 18.41
N SER A 104 -7.66 18.34 19.58
CA SER A 104 -7.85 19.68 20.17
C SER A 104 -6.53 20.44 20.33
N ASP A 105 -6.56 21.73 19.99
CA ASP A 105 -5.43 22.64 20.12
C ASP A 105 -4.99 22.91 21.56
N THR A 106 -5.83 22.58 22.56
CA THR A 106 -5.46 22.73 23.97
C THR A 106 -4.56 21.61 24.48
N ARG A 107 -4.35 20.54 23.69
CA ARG A 107 -3.41 19.47 24.02
C ARG A 107 -1.99 19.88 23.66
N THR A 108 -1.06 19.50 24.52
CA THR A 108 0.37 19.54 24.23
C THR A 108 0.73 18.58 23.08
N GLU A 109 1.90 18.78 22.49
CA GLU A 109 2.36 17.92 21.40
C GLU A 109 2.61 16.48 21.88
N GLU A 110 3.10 16.33 23.11
CA GLU A 110 3.30 15.05 23.78
C GLU A 110 1.98 14.30 24.01
N GLU A 111 0.92 15.01 24.44
CA GLU A 111 -0.41 14.41 24.60
C GLU A 111 -1.01 13.99 23.26
N LYS A 112 -0.80 14.76 22.19
CA LYS A 112 -1.25 14.38 20.84
C LYS A 112 -0.53 13.12 20.36
N ASP A 113 0.78 13.03 20.59
CA ASP A 113 1.56 11.86 20.21
C ASP A 113 1.14 10.62 20.99
N ALA A 114 0.93 10.73 22.30
CA ALA A 114 0.44 9.63 23.14
C ALA A 114 -0.93 9.11 22.68
N VAL A 115 -1.85 10.00 22.29
CA VAL A 115 -3.16 9.61 21.74
C VAL A 115 -3.02 8.87 20.41
N LEU A 116 -2.12 9.35 19.53
CA LEU A 116 -1.87 8.71 18.24
C LEU A 116 -1.21 7.34 18.41
N ASP A 117 -0.21 7.22 19.27
CA ASP A 117 0.44 5.94 19.58
C ASP A 117 -0.59 4.92 20.10
N GLN A 118 -1.42 5.33 21.06
CA GLN A 118 -2.49 4.49 21.57
C GLN A 118 -3.48 4.07 20.46
N PHE A 119 -3.84 4.99 19.56
CA PHE A 119 -4.72 4.68 18.43
C PHE A 119 -4.11 3.61 17.51
N TYR A 120 -2.85 3.76 17.11
CA TYR A 120 -2.19 2.79 16.23
C TYR A 120 -1.93 1.46 16.91
N ASP A 121 -1.66 1.44 18.22
CA ASP A 121 -1.56 0.21 18.98
C ASP A 121 -2.88 -0.56 19.03
N ILE A 122 -4.00 0.14 19.25
CA ILE A 122 -5.34 -0.47 19.20
C ILE A 122 -5.63 -0.99 17.79
N PHE A 123 -5.34 -0.18 16.76
CA PHE A 123 -5.53 -0.58 15.37
C PHE A 123 -4.73 -1.85 15.03
N ARG A 124 -3.44 -1.86 15.36
CA ARG A 124 -2.55 -3.02 15.19
C ARG A 124 -3.14 -4.27 15.85
N ARG A 125 -3.54 -4.18 17.13
CA ARG A 125 -4.13 -5.33 17.84
C ARG A 125 -5.39 -5.87 17.14
N ARG A 126 -6.28 -4.99 16.67
CA ARG A 126 -7.48 -5.40 15.94
C ARG A 126 -7.16 -6.06 14.60
N VAL A 127 -6.14 -5.60 13.90
CA VAL A 127 -5.69 -6.23 12.65
C VAL A 127 -5.08 -7.61 12.93
N ALA A 128 -4.35 -7.79 14.04
CA ALA A 128 -3.77 -9.10 14.41
C ALA A 128 -4.85 -10.16 14.70
N GLU A 129 -6.03 -9.73 15.16
CA GLU A 129 -7.20 -10.59 15.37
C GLU A 129 -7.92 -10.96 14.06
N CYS A 130 -7.63 -10.27 12.95
CA CYS A 130 -8.21 -10.59 11.65
C CYS A 130 -7.54 -11.81 11.01
N ASP A 131 -8.26 -12.49 10.12
CA ASP A 131 -7.67 -13.48 9.22
C ASP A 131 -6.97 -12.77 8.04
N PRO A 132 -5.63 -12.91 7.89
CA PRO A 132 -4.91 -12.28 6.79
C PRO A 132 -5.43 -12.65 5.40
N ALA A 133 -5.98 -13.85 5.22
CA ALA A 133 -6.47 -14.30 3.91
C ALA A 133 -7.75 -13.56 3.47
N THR A 134 -8.56 -13.15 4.44
CA THR A 134 -9.83 -12.45 4.21
C THR A 134 -9.77 -10.96 4.55
N TYR A 135 -8.67 -10.49 5.14
CA TYR A 135 -8.46 -9.07 5.40
C TYR A 135 -8.53 -8.25 4.10
N ARG A 136 -9.27 -7.15 4.16
CA ARG A 136 -9.45 -6.19 3.06
C ARG A 136 -9.21 -4.79 3.61
N SER A 137 -8.12 -4.15 3.18
CA SER A 137 -7.86 -2.72 3.38
C SER A 137 -8.18 -2.00 2.07
N GLU A 138 -9.46 -1.96 1.70
CA GLU A 138 -9.86 -1.26 0.47
C GLU A 138 -9.86 0.26 0.70
N TYR A 139 -9.20 0.98 -0.20
CA TYR A 139 -9.31 2.43 -0.30
C TYR A 139 -10.68 2.78 -0.89
N LEU A 140 -11.61 3.22 -0.05
CA LEU A 140 -12.84 3.88 -0.52
C LEU A 140 -12.54 5.33 -0.88
N MET A 141 -12.19 5.56 -2.15
CA MET A 141 -12.09 6.91 -2.71
C MET A 141 -13.49 7.40 -3.09
N SER A 142 -14.12 8.18 -2.20
CA SER A 142 -15.40 8.84 -2.48
C SER A 142 -15.19 10.31 -2.81
N ARG A 143 -15.71 10.78 -3.95
CA ARG A 143 -15.65 12.18 -4.38
C ARG A 143 -16.97 12.87 -4.07
N LEU A 144 -16.94 13.81 -3.11
CA LEU A 144 -18.06 14.71 -2.83
C LEU A 144 -17.79 16.08 -3.46
N ILE A 145 -18.65 16.50 -4.38
CA ILE A 145 -18.63 17.86 -4.95
C ILE A 145 -19.84 18.61 -4.40
N VAL A 146 -19.60 19.68 -3.63
CA VAL A 146 -20.66 20.56 -3.11
C VAL A 146 -20.50 21.94 -3.72
N GLN A 147 -21.59 22.47 -4.29
CA GLN A 147 -21.66 23.83 -4.81
C GLN A 147 -22.77 24.58 -4.07
N LYS A 148 -22.42 25.69 -3.41
CA LYS A 148 -23.40 26.62 -2.86
C LYS A 148 -23.98 27.44 -4.01
N LYS A 149 -25.29 27.36 -4.20
CA LYS A 149 -26.01 28.24 -5.12
C LYS A 149 -26.07 29.63 -4.48
N MET A 150 -25.44 30.61 -5.10
CA MET A 150 -25.66 32.01 -4.77
C MET A 150 -27.03 32.39 -5.36
N ILE A 151 -27.97 32.76 -4.49
CA ILE A 151 -29.21 33.45 -4.88
C ILE A 151 -28.88 34.94 -4.93
#